data_AF-A0A2T7EA23-F1
#
_entry.id   AF-A0A2T7EA23-F1
#
_cell.length_a   1.000
_cell.length_b   1.000
_cell.length_c   1.000
_cell.angle_alpha   90.00
_cell.angle_beta   90.00
_cell.angle_gamma   90.00
#
_symmetry.space_group_name_H-M   'P 1'
#
loop_
_entity.id
_entity.type
_entity.pdbx_description
1 polymer ?
#
loop_
_entity_poly.entity_id
_entity_poly.type
_entity_poly.pdbx_seq_one_letter_code
_entity_poly.pdbx_strand_id
1 'polypeptide(L)'
;MGAADGRGEAAAMRAAVRRLSFGAAEEQREAAAEVAALARSDERRKRLLPELGVVPPLVAMLAGARLAAVAALLELARGTHRNKVHIVKAGLLKKLPQLMDDKDLARSQQLALLVLSISSLANTDFPLSASELLPFLVATLSADDVPADTKLPCLAALRNLSTKLEHVRDVVSSGAVHALLSLVLDKTASEAALSILGELAATSAAGKKAMEEDEAAPRALLEAMTWHGSARCQEHATYLVMVLTHGSRALRRQMRQLGVVQALLEVSLLGSPLAQRRAAKVLQWFKEEGQSRIRAHSGPRMEGASCHDGGGGQDAKDCRDTVDKIVKQSLDRNMKSILRRATASVDLTNVKLLVASSSSKSLPC
;
A
#
# COMPACT_ATOMS: atom_id res chain seq x y z
N MET A 1 47.61 9.48 21.94
CA MET A 1 46.79 8.48 22.65
C MET A 1 45.86 7.64 21.76
N GLY A 2 45.49 8.04 20.54
CA GLY A 2 44.49 7.29 19.74
C GLY A 2 44.91 6.00 19.00
N ALA A 3 46.22 5.66 18.94
CA ALA A 3 46.68 4.48 18.18
C ALA A 3 46.72 3.17 18.99
N ALA A 4 46.79 3.26 20.33
CA ALA A 4 46.76 2.09 21.22
C ALA A 4 45.32 1.61 21.45
N ASP A 5 44.38 2.56 21.54
CA ASP A 5 42.94 2.32 21.68
C ASP A 5 42.37 1.55 20.47
N GLY A 6 42.69 1.99 19.25
CA GLY A 6 42.25 1.33 18.01
C GLY A 6 42.80 -0.09 17.78
N ARG A 7 43.96 -0.46 18.36
CA ARG A 7 44.48 -1.84 18.27
C ARG A 7 43.73 -2.80 19.20
N GLY A 8 43.38 -2.35 20.41
CA GLY A 8 42.56 -3.11 21.33
C GLY A 8 41.16 -3.38 20.77
N GLU A 9 40.56 -2.37 20.14
CA GLU A 9 39.25 -2.48 19.49
C GLU A 9 39.26 -3.46 18.31
N ALA A 10 40.29 -3.42 17.45
CA ALA A 10 40.41 -4.35 16.33
C ALA A 10 40.67 -5.79 16.79
N ALA A 11 41.28 -5.99 17.96
CA ALA A 11 41.46 -7.30 18.57
C ALA A 11 40.13 -7.82 19.15
N ALA A 12 39.35 -6.97 19.83
CA ALA A 12 38.02 -7.32 20.34
C ALA A 12 37.06 -7.71 19.21
N MET A 13 36.98 -6.93 18.12
CA MET A 13 36.17 -7.29 16.95
C MET A 13 36.59 -8.63 16.33
N ARG A 14 37.90 -8.91 16.26
CA ARG A 14 38.40 -10.20 15.76
C ARG A 14 38.07 -11.36 16.70
N ALA A 15 38.10 -11.14 18.01
CA ALA A 15 37.68 -12.13 18.99
C ALA A 15 36.18 -12.44 18.83
N ALA A 16 35.33 -11.42 18.69
CA ALA A 16 33.90 -11.59 18.42
C ALA A 16 33.65 -12.39 17.13
N VAL A 17 34.36 -12.10 16.03
CA VAL A 17 34.25 -12.88 14.78
C VAL A 17 34.66 -14.34 14.96
N ARG A 18 35.70 -14.62 15.76
CA ARG A 18 36.12 -16.00 16.05
C ARG A 18 35.05 -16.76 16.84
N ARG A 19 34.50 -16.15 17.90
CA ARG A 19 33.38 -16.75 18.67
C ARG A 19 32.15 -16.96 17.79
N LEU A 20 31.86 -16.01 16.90
CA LEU A 20 30.75 -16.11 15.95
C LEU A 20 30.90 -17.30 14.98
N SER A 21 32.14 -17.61 14.58
CA SER A 21 32.41 -18.65 13.57
C SER A 21 32.60 -20.05 14.18
N PHE A 22 33.18 -20.13 15.39
CA PHE A 22 33.64 -21.39 15.98
C PHE A 22 33.14 -21.64 17.40
N GLY A 23 32.43 -20.68 18.00
CA GLY A 23 31.88 -20.83 19.35
C GLY A 23 30.68 -21.77 19.40
N ALA A 24 30.30 -22.17 20.61
CA ALA A 24 29.04 -22.87 20.86
C ALA A 24 27.82 -21.97 20.59
N ALA A 25 26.62 -22.54 20.50
CA ALA A 25 25.40 -21.80 20.13
C ALA A 25 25.17 -20.53 21.00
N GLU A 26 25.40 -20.61 22.31
CA GLU A 26 25.28 -19.46 23.22
C GLU A 26 26.39 -18.43 22.98
N GLU A 27 27.64 -18.86 22.82
CA GLU A 27 28.76 -17.96 22.51
C GLU A 27 28.59 -17.23 21.17
N GLN A 28 28.02 -17.93 20.18
CA GLN A 28 27.65 -17.35 18.88
C GLN A 28 26.54 -16.30 19.05
N ARG A 29 25.51 -16.60 19.86
CA ARG A 29 24.42 -15.66 20.15
C ARG A 29 24.93 -14.40 20.84
N GLU A 30 25.79 -14.55 21.85
CA GLU A 30 26.44 -13.44 22.54
C GLU A 30 27.35 -12.63 21.59
N ALA A 31 28.12 -13.31 20.74
CA ALA A 31 28.96 -12.67 19.73
C ALA A 31 28.13 -11.87 18.71
N ALA A 32 26.98 -12.39 18.28
CA ALA A 32 26.08 -11.65 17.40
C ALA A 32 25.52 -10.39 18.09
N ALA A 33 25.14 -10.48 19.36
CA ALA A 33 24.69 -9.33 20.14
C ALA A 33 25.80 -8.27 20.32
N GLU A 34 27.04 -8.71 20.57
CA GLU A 34 28.22 -7.86 20.66
C GLU A 34 28.48 -7.14 19.32
N VAL A 35 28.42 -7.85 18.19
CA VAL A 35 28.54 -7.27 16.85
C VAL A 35 27.45 -6.22 16.59
N ALA A 36 26.21 -6.49 17.00
CA ALA A 36 25.11 -5.54 16.87
C ALA A 36 25.36 -4.26 17.69
N ALA A 37 25.86 -4.40 18.93
CA ALA A 37 26.21 -3.27 19.80
C ALA A 37 27.38 -2.45 19.21
N LEU A 38 28.42 -3.11 18.71
CA LEU A 38 29.56 -2.46 18.07
C LEU A 38 29.14 -1.68 16.82
N ALA A 39 28.32 -2.29 15.96
CA ALA A 39 27.79 -1.64 14.76
C ALA A 39 26.92 -0.42 15.10
N ARG A 40 26.14 -0.47 16.19
CA ARG A 40 25.30 0.65 16.62
C ARG A 40 26.11 1.80 17.22
N SER A 41 27.19 1.48 17.93
CA SER A 41 27.96 2.47 18.69
C SER A 41 28.84 3.38 17.84
N ASP A 42 29.40 2.87 16.72
CA ASP A 42 30.38 3.61 15.93
C ASP A 42 30.32 3.23 14.43
N GLU A 43 30.13 4.23 13.56
CA GLU A 43 30.11 4.10 12.10
C GLU A 43 31.44 3.65 11.48
N ARG A 44 32.59 3.90 12.13
CA ARG A 44 33.88 3.36 11.72
C ARG A 44 33.93 1.86 11.98
N ARG A 45 33.52 1.41 13.17
CA ARG A 45 33.45 -0.01 13.52
C ARG A 45 32.46 -0.75 12.62
N LYS A 46 31.28 -0.17 12.38
CA LYS A 46 30.27 -0.71 11.45
C LYS A 46 30.83 -0.95 10.04
N ARG A 47 31.72 -0.08 9.55
CA ARG A 47 32.37 -0.23 8.23
C ARG A 47 33.47 -1.30 8.21
N LEU A 48 34.18 -1.49 9.32
CA LEU A 48 35.26 -2.47 9.43
C LEU A 48 34.75 -3.90 9.66
N LEU A 49 33.63 -4.06 10.38
CA LEU A 49 33.09 -5.37 10.76
C LEU A 49 32.89 -6.34 9.55
N PRO A 50 32.31 -5.92 8.40
CA PRO A 50 32.24 -6.78 7.23
C PRO A 50 33.61 -7.15 6.62
N GLU A 51 34.60 -6.26 6.70
CA GLU A 51 35.97 -6.52 6.23
C GLU A 51 36.67 -7.58 7.10
N LEU A 52 36.28 -7.67 8.37
CA LEU A 52 36.74 -8.71 9.29
C LEU A 52 36.02 -10.05 9.09
N GLY A 53 35.11 -10.17 8.12
CA GLY A 53 34.44 -11.43 7.78
C GLY A 53 33.28 -11.79 8.70
N VAL A 54 32.66 -10.82 9.39
CA VAL A 54 31.54 -11.09 10.31
C VAL A 54 30.25 -11.52 9.58
N VAL A 55 30.08 -11.12 8.31
CA VAL A 55 28.81 -11.27 7.61
C VAL A 55 28.48 -12.73 7.24
N PRO A 56 29.38 -13.53 6.64
CA PRO A 56 29.06 -14.91 6.29
C PRO A 56 28.65 -15.78 7.49
N PRO A 57 29.33 -15.74 8.65
CA PRO A 57 28.86 -16.45 9.85
C PRO A 57 27.48 -15.99 10.32
N LEU A 58 27.19 -14.68 10.33
CA LEU A 58 25.86 -14.17 10.67
C LEU A 58 24.77 -14.72 9.73
N VAL A 59 25.04 -14.78 8.42
CA VAL A 59 24.07 -15.34 7.45
C VAL A 59 23.89 -16.85 7.66
N ALA A 60 24.95 -17.59 7.98
CA ALA A 60 24.85 -19.02 8.28
C ALA A 60 24.03 -19.29 9.55
N MET A 61 24.17 -18.43 10.57
CA MET A 61 23.43 -18.53 11.84
C MET A 61 21.92 -18.33 11.71
N LEU A 62 21.43 -17.74 10.60
CA LEU A 62 20.00 -17.57 10.35
C LEU A 62 19.24 -18.92 10.32
N ALA A 63 19.93 -20.04 10.11
CA ALA A 63 19.31 -21.37 10.18
C ALA A 63 19.09 -21.88 11.63
N GLY A 64 19.83 -21.39 12.63
CA GLY A 64 19.85 -21.96 13.99
C GLY A 64 19.65 -20.96 15.15
N ALA A 65 20.39 -19.84 15.18
CA ALA A 65 20.37 -18.83 16.25
C ALA A 65 19.82 -17.48 15.74
N ARG A 66 18.52 -17.47 15.47
CA ARG A 66 17.90 -16.68 14.40
C ARG A 66 17.77 -15.18 14.67
N LEU A 67 17.26 -14.78 15.84
CA LEU A 67 16.95 -13.37 16.11
C LEU A 67 18.19 -12.50 16.36
N ALA A 68 19.19 -13.03 17.07
CA ALA A 68 20.43 -12.28 17.33
C ALA A 68 21.21 -11.99 16.03
N ALA A 69 21.24 -12.98 15.12
CA ALA A 69 21.85 -12.81 13.80
C ALA A 69 21.10 -11.77 12.95
N VAL A 70 19.76 -11.82 12.91
CA VAL A 70 18.95 -10.81 12.20
C VAL A 70 19.19 -9.41 12.77
N ALA A 71 19.21 -9.26 14.09
CA ALA A 71 19.47 -7.98 14.74
C ALA A 71 20.86 -7.42 14.37
N ALA A 72 21.91 -8.25 14.41
CA ALA A 72 23.25 -7.85 14.01
C ALA A 72 23.33 -7.44 12.52
N LEU A 73 22.72 -8.22 11.63
CA LEU A 73 22.66 -7.91 10.20
C LEU A 73 21.89 -6.61 9.94
N LEU A 74 20.79 -6.36 10.66
CA LEU A 74 20.01 -5.13 10.56
C LEU A 74 20.84 -3.90 10.98
N GLU A 75 21.57 -3.98 12.09
CA GLU A 75 22.46 -2.90 12.53
C GLU A 75 23.59 -2.65 11.54
N LEU A 76 24.18 -3.70 10.97
CA LEU A 76 25.19 -3.58 9.92
C LEU A 76 24.64 -2.96 8.63
N ALA A 77 23.40 -3.29 8.25
CA ALA A 77 22.76 -2.77 7.05
C ALA A 77 22.33 -1.31 7.19
N ARG A 78 22.07 -0.83 8.42
CA ARG A 78 21.50 0.50 8.67
C ARG A 78 22.49 1.60 8.31
N GLY A 79 22.11 2.41 7.31
CA GLY A 79 22.85 3.61 6.90
C GLY A 79 24.10 3.35 6.04
N THR A 80 24.40 2.10 5.67
CA THR A 80 25.64 1.77 4.95
C THR A 80 25.37 0.95 3.70
N HIS A 81 25.44 1.58 2.52
CA HIS A 81 25.27 0.90 1.22
C HIS A 81 26.23 -0.28 1.05
N ARG A 82 27.51 -0.08 1.35
CA ARG A 82 28.55 -1.11 1.25
C ARG A 82 28.22 -2.37 2.07
N ASN A 83 27.71 -2.20 3.28
CA ASN A 83 27.39 -3.33 4.16
C ASN A 83 26.19 -4.13 3.63
N LYS A 84 25.17 -3.45 3.10
CA LYS A 84 24.03 -4.11 2.44
C LYS A 84 24.52 -5.00 1.29
N VAL A 85 25.47 -4.52 0.48
CA VAL A 85 26.09 -5.32 -0.59
C VAL A 85 26.82 -6.54 -0.04
N HIS A 86 27.59 -6.42 1.03
CA HIS A 86 28.24 -7.57 1.67
C HIS A 86 27.23 -8.60 2.17
N ILE A 87 26.12 -8.16 2.77
CA ILE A 87 25.04 -9.02 3.27
C ILE A 87 24.36 -9.79 2.13
N VAL A 88 24.05 -9.12 1.01
CA VAL A 88 23.47 -9.80 -0.16
C VAL A 88 24.46 -10.79 -0.76
N LYS A 89 25.73 -10.40 -0.94
CA LYS A 89 26.78 -11.27 -1.49
C LYS A 89 27.07 -12.50 -0.63
N ALA A 90 26.87 -12.41 0.68
CA ALA A 90 26.97 -13.54 1.61
C ALA A 90 25.79 -14.52 1.49
N GLY A 91 24.79 -14.25 0.65
CA GLY A 91 23.71 -15.18 0.34
C GLY A 91 22.47 -15.04 1.21
N LEU A 92 22.24 -13.88 1.84
CA LEU A 92 21.03 -13.62 2.63
C LEU A 92 19.75 -13.96 1.85
N LEU A 93 19.66 -13.52 0.61
CA LEU A 93 18.46 -13.67 -0.21
C LEU A 93 18.10 -15.15 -0.45
N LYS A 94 19.10 -15.99 -0.72
CA LYS A 94 18.95 -17.45 -0.87
C LYS A 94 18.51 -18.16 0.41
N LYS A 95 18.70 -17.53 1.57
CA LYS A 95 18.25 -18.07 2.86
C LYS A 95 16.80 -17.74 3.16
N LEU A 96 16.23 -16.67 2.60
CA LEU A 96 14.87 -16.22 2.90
C LEU A 96 13.81 -17.33 2.84
N PRO A 97 13.79 -18.23 1.83
CA PRO A 97 12.79 -19.31 1.81
C PRO A 97 12.88 -20.21 3.05
N GLN A 98 14.10 -20.55 3.50
CA GLN A 98 14.30 -21.37 4.71
C GLN A 98 13.89 -20.63 5.98
N LEU A 99 13.94 -19.29 5.99
CA LEU A 99 13.50 -18.48 7.12
C LEU A 99 11.99 -18.37 7.22
N MET A 100 11.27 -18.58 6.11
CA MET A 100 9.81 -18.57 6.07
C MET A 100 9.19 -19.84 6.69
N ASP A 101 9.94 -20.94 6.72
CA ASP A 101 9.50 -22.20 7.36
C ASP A 101 9.37 -22.04 8.89
N ASP A 102 10.08 -21.08 9.47
CA ASP A 102 9.97 -20.70 10.88
C ASP A 102 8.92 -19.59 11.04
N LYS A 103 7.78 -19.93 11.65
CA LYS A 103 6.67 -19.01 11.87
C LYS A 103 7.02 -17.81 12.74
N ASP A 104 7.92 -17.95 13.72
CA ASP A 104 8.26 -16.84 14.61
C ASP A 104 9.21 -15.87 13.92
N LEU A 105 10.15 -16.42 13.13
CA LEU A 105 11.07 -15.60 12.35
C LEU A 105 10.39 -14.93 11.15
N ALA A 106 9.50 -15.64 10.46
CA ALA A 106 8.74 -15.09 9.33
C ALA A 106 7.89 -13.87 9.75
N ARG A 107 7.38 -13.87 10.99
CA ARG A 107 6.63 -12.76 11.58
C ARG A 107 7.51 -11.74 12.30
N SER A 108 8.83 -11.88 12.22
CA SER A 108 9.76 -10.97 12.90
C SER A 108 9.80 -9.62 12.20
N GLN A 109 9.42 -8.57 12.95
CA GLN A 109 9.59 -7.18 12.52
C GLN A 109 11.04 -6.87 12.17
N GLN A 110 12.02 -7.45 12.89
CA GLN A 110 13.44 -7.22 12.62
C GLN A 110 13.86 -7.79 11.26
N LEU A 111 13.32 -8.94 10.86
CA LEU A 111 13.58 -9.52 9.55
C LEU A 111 12.95 -8.64 8.46
N ALA A 112 11.72 -8.19 8.65
CA ALA A 112 11.06 -7.28 7.72
C ALA A 112 11.82 -5.94 7.56
N LEU A 113 12.37 -5.39 8.65
CA LEU A 113 13.23 -4.20 8.62
C LEU A 113 14.57 -4.45 7.93
N LEU A 114 15.17 -5.63 8.09
CA LEU A 114 16.37 -6.03 7.36
C LEU A 114 16.08 -6.10 5.86
N VAL A 115 14.99 -6.77 5.48
CA VAL A 115 14.52 -6.86 4.09
C VAL A 115 14.27 -5.49 3.49
N LEU A 116 13.60 -4.58 4.21
CA LEU A 116 13.45 -3.17 3.80
C LEU A 116 14.79 -2.46 3.59
N SER A 117 15.73 -2.67 4.51
CA SER A 117 17.06 -2.07 4.40
C SER A 117 17.80 -2.57 3.15
N ILE A 118 17.70 -3.87 2.85
CA ILE A 118 18.30 -4.49 1.66
C ILE A 118 17.60 -4.06 0.37
N SER A 119 16.26 -3.96 0.36
CA SER A 119 15.50 -3.60 -0.85
C SER A 119 15.84 -2.20 -1.37
N SER A 120 16.35 -1.30 -0.53
CA SER A 120 16.86 0.00 -0.98
C SER A 120 18.01 -0.10 -1.99
N LEU A 121 18.71 -1.24 -2.09
CA LEU A 121 19.69 -1.50 -3.13
C LEU A 121 19.07 -1.56 -4.53
N ALA A 122 17.78 -1.89 -4.66
CA ALA A 122 17.06 -1.86 -5.92
C ALA A 122 17.10 -0.47 -6.57
N ASN A 123 17.16 0.59 -5.76
CA ASN A 123 17.24 1.97 -6.23
C ASN A 123 18.67 2.41 -6.61
N THR A 124 19.62 1.49 -6.71
CA THR A 124 21.04 1.74 -7.04
C THR A 124 21.49 0.87 -8.21
N ASP A 125 22.70 1.07 -8.73
CA ASP A 125 23.24 0.25 -9.84
C ASP A 125 23.67 -1.17 -9.40
N PHE A 126 23.44 -1.53 -8.13
CA PHE A 126 23.71 -2.87 -7.65
C PHE A 126 22.68 -3.87 -8.22
N PRO A 127 23.11 -5.00 -8.84
CA PRO A 127 22.21 -5.98 -9.42
C PRO A 127 21.52 -6.81 -8.34
N LEU A 128 20.45 -6.27 -7.75
CA LEU A 128 19.65 -6.93 -6.74
C LEU A 128 18.65 -7.91 -7.40
N SER A 129 18.71 -9.17 -7.00
CA SER A 129 17.74 -10.20 -7.43
C SER A 129 16.39 -10.01 -6.72
N ALA A 130 15.54 -9.14 -7.25
CA ALA A 130 14.21 -8.88 -6.70
C ALA A 130 13.34 -10.14 -6.58
N SER A 131 13.47 -11.08 -7.53
CA SER A 131 12.77 -12.38 -7.52
C SER A 131 13.06 -13.23 -6.28
N GLU A 132 14.21 -13.07 -5.62
CA GLU A 132 14.54 -13.80 -4.38
C GLU A 132 13.90 -13.15 -3.14
N LEU A 133 13.57 -11.85 -3.20
CA LEU A 133 12.92 -11.11 -2.11
C LEU A 133 11.39 -11.23 -2.14
N LEU A 134 10.82 -11.25 -3.35
CA LEU A 134 9.38 -11.18 -3.56
C LEU A 134 8.57 -12.29 -2.88
N PRO A 135 8.99 -13.58 -2.87
CA PRO A 135 8.24 -14.63 -2.18
C PRO A 135 8.04 -14.34 -0.69
N PHE A 136 9.08 -13.84 -0.01
CA PHE A 136 8.98 -13.44 1.41
C PHE A 136 8.02 -12.26 1.59
N LEU A 137 8.13 -11.24 0.75
CA LEU A 137 7.27 -10.05 0.83
C LEU A 137 5.80 -10.40 0.60
N VAL A 138 5.51 -11.16 -0.47
CA VAL A 138 4.14 -11.56 -0.81
C VAL A 138 3.53 -12.43 0.28
N ALA A 139 4.26 -13.44 0.76
CA ALA A 139 3.76 -14.31 1.84
C ALA A 139 3.47 -13.52 3.14
N THR A 140 4.35 -12.59 3.51
CA THR A 140 4.17 -11.76 4.72
C THR A 140 2.97 -10.81 4.60
N LEU A 141 2.74 -10.26 3.41
CA LEU A 141 1.62 -9.33 3.15
C LEU A 141 0.28 -10.06 3.06
N SER A 142 0.26 -11.27 2.51
CA SER A 142 -0.94 -12.11 2.37
C SER A 142 -1.36 -12.82 3.66
N ALA A 143 -0.50 -12.90 4.67
CA ALA A 143 -0.81 -13.59 5.92
C ALA A 143 -1.67 -12.72 6.86
N ASP A 144 -2.78 -13.27 7.35
CA ASP A 144 -3.72 -12.56 8.23
C ASP A 144 -3.21 -12.39 9.65
N ASP A 145 -2.35 -13.30 10.12
CA ASP A 145 -1.80 -13.35 11.48
C ASP A 145 -0.52 -12.52 11.65
N VAL A 146 -0.06 -11.83 10.61
CA VAL A 146 1.10 -10.94 10.66
C VAL A 146 0.70 -9.55 11.17
N PRO A 147 1.35 -9.02 12.22
CA PRO A 147 1.07 -7.68 12.73
C PRO A 147 1.34 -6.57 11.70
N ALA A 148 0.56 -5.49 11.78
CA ALA A 148 0.73 -4.30 10.94
C ALA A 148 2.17 -3.75 10.94
N ASP A 149 2.81 -3.73 12.11
CA ASP A 149 4.19 -3.26 12.29
C ASP A 149 5.24 -4.06 11.50
N THR A 150 4.90 -5.29 11.09
CA THR A 150 5.72 -6.14 10.22
C THR A 150 5.32 -6.01 8.75
N LYS A 151 4.02 -5.82 8.46
CA LYS A 151 3.53 -5.57 7.09
C LYS A 151 4.03 -4.23 6.53
N LEU A 152 4.10 -3.18 7.34
CA LEU A 152 4.52 -1.84 6.89
C LEU A 152 5.95 -1.80 6.32
N PRO A 153 6.99 -2.37 6.98
CA PRO A 153 8.30 -2.51 6.36
C PRO A 153 8.29 -3.31 5.06
N CYS A 154 7.47 -4.37 4.96
CA CYS A 154 7.34 -5.15 3.72
C CYS A 154 6.70 -4.34 2.59
N LEU A 155 5.68 -3.52 2.86
CA LEU A 155 5.09 -2.58 1.88
C LEU A 155 6.13 -1.55 1.42
N ALA A 156 6.88 -0.95 2.34
CA ALA A 156 7.96 -0.03 1.99
C ALA A 156 9.06 -0.73 1.16
N ALA A 157 9.35 -2.00 1.45
CA ALA A 157 10.32 -2.78 0.70
C ALA A 157 9.81 -3.04 -0.73
N LEU A 158 8.55 -3.40 -0.87
CA LEU A 158 7.90 -3.59 -2.16
C LEU A 158 7.86 -2.29 -2.98
N ARG A 159 7.61 -1.14 -2.35
CA ARG A 159 7.69 0.18 -3.01
C ARG A 159 9.08 0.46 -3.57
N ASN A 160 10.15 0.14 -2.83
CA ASN A 160 11.51 0.29 -3.35
C ASN A 160 11.73 -0.57 -4.60
N LEU A 161 11.23 -1.81 -4.62
CA LEU A 161 11.30 -2.67 -5.81
C LEU A 161 10.47 -2.11 -6.97
N SER A 162 9.30 -1.53 -6.70
CA SER A 162 8.42 -0.96 -7.73
C SER A 162 8.89 0.38 -8.31
N THR A 163 9.93 1.00 -7.74
CA THR A 163 10.40 2.32 -8.18
C THR A 163 11.10 2.28 -9.54
N LYS A 164 11.85 1.21 -9.83
CA LYS A 164 12.53 1.03 -11.11
C LYS A 164 11.80 0.04 -12.00
N LEU A 165 11.61 0.40 -13.26
CA LEU A 165 10.92 -0.42 -14.26
C LEU A 165 11.51 -1.83 -14.43
N GLU A 166 12.80 -2.01 -14.17
CA GLU A 166 13.49 -3.30 -14.28
C GLU A 166 12.90 -4.39 -13.36
N HIS A 167 12.43 -4.00 -12.17
CA HIS A 167 11.87 -4.92 -11.18
C HIS A 167 10.34 -5.01 -11.23
N VAL A 168 9.67 -4.04 -11.87
CA VAL A 168 8.20 -3.98 -11.91
C VAL A 168 7.58 -5.23 -12.53
N ARG A 169 8.22 -5.82 -13.54
CA ARG A 169 7.76 -7.08 -14.14
C ARG A 169 7.75 -8.23 -13.13
N ASP A 170 8.81 -8.34 -12.32
CA ASP A 170 8.93 -9.38 -11.31
C ASP A 170 7.90 -9.16 -10.19
N VAL A 171 7.74 -7.90 -9.74
CA VAL A 171 6.73 -7.53 -8.74
C VAL A 171 5.34 -7.96 -9.19
N VAL A 172 4.93 -7.64 -10.42
CA VAL A 172 3.61 -8.02 -10.95
C VAL A 172 3.46 -9.53 -11.04
N SER A 173 4.48 -10.24 -11.53
CA SER A 173 4.44 -11.69 -11.73
C SER A 173 4.48 -12.50 -10.43
N SER A 174 4.88 -11.87 -9.31
CA SER A 174 5.01 -12.53 -8.00
C SER A 174 3.69 -12.73 -7.24
N GLY A 175 2.57 -12.19 -7.74
CA GLY A 175 1.29 -12.15 -7.02
C GLY A 175 1.15 -10.97 -6.05
N ALA A 176 2.11 -10.03 -6.05
CA ALA A 176 2.07 -8.85 -5.19
C ALA A 176 0.82 -7.97 -5.40
N VAL A 177 0.26 -7.93 -6.61
CA VAL A 177 -0.97 -7.18 -6.90
C VAL A 177 -2.14 -7.69 -6.05
N HIS A 178 -2.34 -9.01 -6.01
CA HIS A 178 -3.39 -9.63 -5.20
C HIS A 178 -3.18 -9.37 -3.70
N ALA A 179 -1.94 -9.55 -3.22
CA ALA A 179 -1.58 -9.29 -1.82
C ALA A 179 -1.77 -7.82 -1.41
N LEU A 180 -1.56 -6.88 -2.33
CA LEU A 180 -1.82 -5.46 -2.07
C LEU A 180 -3.33 -5.16 -2.05
N LEU A 181 -4.11 -5.78 -2.95
CA LEU A 181 -5.56 -5.60 -3.01
C LEU A 181 -6.26 -6.08 -1.73
N SER A 182 -5.80 -7.17 -1.11
CA SER A 182 -6.34 -7.63 0.16
C SER A 182 -6.07 -6.65 1.33
N LEU A 183 -5.04 -5.80 1.22
CA LEU A 183 -4.67 -4.81 2.23
C LEU A 183 -5.32 -3.43 2.02
N VAL A 184 -6.06 -3.22 0.93
CA VAL A 184 -6.70 -1.93 0.60
C VAL A 184 -7.69 -1.46 1.67
N LEU A 185 -8.29 -2.39 2.41
CA LEU A 185 -9.24 -2.10 3.49
C LEU A 185 -8.63 -2.20 4.89
N ASP A 186 -7.33 -2.49 4.98
CA ASP A 186 -6.62 -2.52 6.26
C ASP A 186 -6.43 -1.09 6.80
N LYS A 187 -6.74 -0.90 8.09
CA LYS A 187 -6.70 0.42 8.73
C LYS A 187 -5.32 1.08 8.70
N THR A 188 -4.27 0.29 8.67
CA THR A 188 -2.87 0.73 8.81
C THR A 188 -2.10 0.66 7.49
N ALA A 189 -2.38 -0.35 6.66
CA ALA A 189 -1.63 -0.65 5.44
C ALA A 189 -2.26 -0.07 4.16
N SER A 190 -3.54 0.31 4.20
CA SER A 190 -4.31 0.75 3.03
C SER A 190 -3.67 1.88 2.22
N GLU A 191 -3.21 2.96 2.88
CA GLU A 191 -2.59 4.09 2.18
C GLU A 191 -1.35 3.65 1.38
N ALA A 192 -0.48 2.86 2.01
CA ALA A 192 0.72 2.34 1.38
C ALA A 192 0.38 1.34 0.26
N ALA A 193 -0.58 0.45 0.48
CA ALA A 193 -1.01 -0.52 -0.52
C ALA A 193 -1.62 0.15 -1.76
N LEU A 194 -2.53 1.10 -1.56
CA LEU A 194 -3.16 1.89 -2.62
C LEU A 194 -2.15 2.75 -3.39
N SER A 195 -1.15 3.32 -2.69
CA SER A 195 -0.07 4.09 -3.32
C SER A 195 0.77 3.22 -4.25
N ILE A 196 1.20 2.03 -3.79
CA ILE A 196 1.98 1.08 -4.61
C ILE A 196 1.16 0.57 -5.80
N LEU A 197 -0.10 0.20 -5.58
CA LEU A 197 -1.01 -0.19 -6.67
C LEU A 197 -1.15 0.94 -7.70
N GLY A 198 -1.30 2.20 -7.24
CA GLY A 198 -1.37 3.36 -8.12
C GLY A 198 -0.13 3.54 -8.99
N GLU A 199 1.06 3.41 -8.40
CA GLU A 199 2.34 3.46 -9.11
C GLU A 199 2.45 2.33 -10.14
N LEU A 200 2.11 1.09 -9.77
CA LEU A 200 2.12 -0.06 -10.67
C LEU A 200 1.14 0.10 -11.84
N ALA A 201 -0.06 0.62 -11.59
CA ALA A 201 -1.07 0.87 -12.63
C ALA A 201 -0.63 1.97 -13.61
N ALA A 202 0.14 2.96 -13.13
CA ALA A 202 0.65 4.07 -13.93
C ALA A 202 1.86 3.68 -14.79
N THR A 203 2.73 2.81 -14.26
CA THR A 203 4.04 2.50 -14.86
C THR A 203 4.06 1.17 -15.62
N SER A 204 3.09 0.28 -15.38
CA SER A 204 3.05 -1.06 -15.97
C SER A 204 1.70 -1.44 -16.53
N ALA A 205 1.64 -1.65 -17.85
CA ALA A 205 0.46 -2.21 -18.50
C ALA A 205 0.13 -3.62 -17.97
N ALA A 206 1.16 -4.42 -17.63
CA ALA A 206 0.96 -5.74 -17.02
C ALA A 206 0.40 -5.62 -15.59
N GLY A 207 0.87 -4.65 -14.80
CA GLY A 207 0.35 -4.39 -13.46
C GLY A 207 -1.10 -3.92 -13.50
N LYS A 208 -1.42 -3.01 -14.41
CA LYS A 208 -2.79 -2.58 -14.69
C LYS A 208 -3.69 -3.77 -15.07
N LYS A 209 -3.25 -4.59 -16.02
CA LYS A 209 -4.01 -5.77 -16.46
C LYS A 209 -4.23 -6.77 -15.32
N ALA A 210 -3.20 -7.04 -14.50
CA ALA A 210 -3.33 -7.91 -13.34
C ALA A 210 -4.37 -7.40 -12.33
N MET A 211 -4.48 -6.08 -12.13
CA MET A 211 -5.55 -5.50 -11.29
C MET A 211 -6.94 -5.60 -11.93
N GLU A 212 -7.04 -5.51 -13.25
CA GLU A 212 -8.31 -5.66 -13.96
C GLU A 212 -8.83 -7.11 -13.94
N GLU A 213 -7.92 -8.08 -13.92
CA GLU A 213 -8.21 -9.52 -13.88
C GLU A 213 -8.46 -10.05 -12.46
N ASP A 214 -8.11 -9.28 -11.43
CA ASP A 214 -8.32 -9.66 -10.02
C ASP A 214 -9.77 -9.39 -9.58
N GLU A 215 -10.48 -10.46 -9.20
CA GLU A 215 -11.88 -10.43 -8.76
C GLU A 215 -12.13 -9.53 -7.54
N ALA A 216 -11.12 -9.34 -6.67
CA ALA A 216 -11.25 -8.51 -5.47
C ALA A 216 -11.15 -7.02 -5.79
N ALA A 217 -10.49 -6.62 -6.88
CA ALA A 217 -10.18 -5.23 -7.17
C ALA A 217 -11.42 -4.31 -7.25
N PRO A 218 -12.50 -4.66 -7.97
CA PRO A 218 -13.65 -3.76 -8.13
C PRO A 218 -14.33 -3.44 -6.79
N ARG A 219 -14.45 -4.45 -5.92
CA ARG A 219 -15.07 -4.31 -4.61
C ARG A 219 -14.16 -3.59 -3.62
N ALA A 220 -12.90 -3.99 -3.54
CA ALA A 220 -11.93 -3.36 -2.64
C ALA A 220 -11.75 -1.87 -2.93
N LEU A 221 -11.64 -1.49 -4.20
CA LEU A 221 -11.50 -0.09 -4.61
C LEU A 221 -12.77 0.73 -4.36
N LEU A 222 -13.95 0.14 -4.59
CA LEU A 222 -15.22 0.80 -4.29
C LEU A 222 -15.34 1.11 -2.80
N GLU A 223 -15.09 0.11 -1.94
CA GLU A 223 -15.15 0.26 -0.49
C GLU A 223 -14.13 1.29 0.00
N ALA A 224 -12.89 1.25 -0.51
CA ALA A 224 -11.85 2.22 -0.17
C ALA A 224 -12.16 3.66 -0.61
N MET A 225 -12.84 3.86 -1.74
CA MET A 225 -13.30 5.21 -2.16
C MET A 225 -14.35 5.79 -1.21
N THR A 226 -15.23 4.93 -0.68
CA THR A 226 -16.27 5.34 0.27
C THR A 226 -15.79 5.43 1.70
N TRP A 227 -14.53 5.06 1.97
CA TRP A 227 -14.00 5.07 3.32
C TRP A 227 -13.67 6.50 3.78
N HIS A 228 -14.41 6.97 4.79
CA HIS A 228 -14.27 8.33 5.32
C HIS A 228 -13.12 8.50 6.33
N GLY A 229 -12.36 7.45 6.63
CA GLY A 229 -11.28 7.49 7.63
C GLY A 229 -9.99 8.16 7.15
N SER A 230 -9.76 8.27 5.83
CA SER A 230 -8.56 8.89 5.26
C SER A 230 -8.81 9.50 3.89
N ALA A 231 -8.61 10.82 3.77
CA ALA A 231 -8.70 11.53 2.50
C ALA A 231 -7.66 11.02 1.48
N ARG A 232 -6.46 10.64 1.94
CA ARG A 232 -5.40 10.10 1.08
C ARG A 232 -5.79 8.74 0.51
N CYS A 233 -6.38 7.85 1.31
CA CYS A 233 -6.85 6.56 0.80
C CYS A 233 -7.92 6.76 -0.27
N GLN A 234 -8.88 7.65 -0.02
CA GLN A 234 -9.90 8.00 -1.00
C GLN A 234 -9.31 8.56 -2.30
N GLU A 235 -8.29 9.43 -2.22
CA GLU A 235 -7.61 9.98 -3.40
C GLU A 235 -6.91 8.91 -4.25
N HIS A 236 -6.18 7.98 -3.61
CA HIS A 236 -5.49 6.88 -4.29
C HIS A 236 -6.48 5.87 -4.87
N ALA A 237 -7.51 5.48 -4.11
CA ALA A 237 -8.56 4.59 -4.59
C ALA A 237 -9.30 5.18 -5.80
N THR A 238 -9.67 6.46 -5.74
CA THR A 238 -10.32 7.16 -6.87
C THR A 238 -9.39 7.25 -8.08
N TYR A 239 -8.09 7.43 -7.86
CA TYR A 239 -7.10 7.40 -8.95
C TYR A 239 -7.01 6.03 -9.61
N LEU A 240 -6.93 4.96 -8.82
CA LEU A 240 -6.91 3.60 -9.35
C LEU A 240 -8.16 3.28 -10.16
N VAL A 241 -9.33 3.61 -9.64
CA VAL A 241 -10.60 3.47 -10.39
C VAL A 241 -10.55 4.26 -11.68
N MET A 242 -10.04 5.50 -11.67
CA MET A 242 -9.88 6.30 -12.88
C MET A 242 -8.95 5.62 -13.91
N VAL A 243 -7.78 5.13 -13.49
CA VAL A 243 -6.81 4.50 -14.41
C VAL A 243 -7.36 3.20 -15.00
N LEU A 244 -7.92 2.33 -14.16
CA LEU A 244 -8.43 1.02 -14.56
C LEU A 244 -9.68 1.16 -15.43
N THR A 245 -10.62 2.02 -15.03
CA THR A 245 -11.87 2.20 -15.78
C THR A 245 -11.68 2.92 -17.11
N HIS A 246 -10.65 3.72 -17.31
CA HIS A 246 -10.42 4.42 -18.58
C HIS A 246 -10.31 3.44 -19.77
N GLY A 247 -9.59 2.33 -19.57
CA GLY A 247 -9.28 1.36 -20.64
C GLY A 247 -10.22 0.15 -20.72
N SER A 248 -10.90 -0.20 -19.63
CA SER A 248 -11.61 -1.47 -19.52
C SER A 248 -13.14 -1.33 -19.46
N ARG A 249 -13.82 -1.64 -20.58
CA ARG A 249 -15.29 -1.70 -20.64
C ARG A 249 -15.86 -2.81 -19.74
N ALA A 250 -15.15 -3.92 -19.58
CA ALA A 250 -15.56 -5.02 -18.72
C ALA A 250 -15.59 -4.57 -17.26
N LEU A 251 -14.49 -3.98 -16.78
CA LEU A 251 -14.40 -3.45 -15.43
C LEU A 251 -15.45 -2.35 -15.18
N ARG A 252 -15.66 -1.42 -16.13
CA ARG A 252 -16.73 -0.41 -16.01
C ARG A 252 -18.11 -1.04 -15.80
N ARG A 253 -18.44 -2.12 -16.51
CA ARG A 253 -19.71 -2.83 -16.32
C ARG A 253 -19.82 -3.46 -14.94
N GLN A 254 -18.77 -4.16 -14.50
CA GLN A 254 -18.73 -4.79 -13.17
C GLN A 254 -18.85 -3.75 -12.05
N MET A 255 -18.06 -2.68 -12.10
CA MET A 255 -18.14 -1.60 -11.12
C MET A 255 -19.51 -0.91 -11.11
N ARG A 256 -20.17 -0.78 -12.28
CA ARG A 256 -21.55 -0.25 -12.37
C ARG A 256 -22.54 -1.12 -11.60
N GLN A 257 -22.44 -2.43 -11.73
CA GLN A 257 -23.29 -3.38 -11.01
C GLN A 257 -23.07 -3.33 -9.49
N LEU A 258 -21.84 -3.05 -9.06
CA LEU A 258 -21.51 -2.84 -7.65
C LEU A 258 -21.95 -1.46 -7.11
N GLY A 259 -22.52 -0.58 -7.94
CA GLY A 259 -23.00 0.73 -7.51
C GLY A 259 -21.92 1.83 -7.46
N VAL A 260 -20.83 1.71 -8.25
CA VAL A 260 -19.75 2.71 -8.27
C VAL A 260 -20.21 4.12 -8.61
N VAL A 261 -21.30 4.29 -9.37
CA VAL A 261 -21.81 5.60 -9.76
C VAL A 261 -22.25 6.40 -8.53
N GLN A 262 -22.90 5.75 -7.56
CA GLN A 262 -23.35 6.37 -6.32
C GLN A 262 -22.17 6.78 -5.44
N ALA A 263 -21.18 5.90 -5.31
CA ALA A 263 -19.93 6.20 -4.61
C ALA A 263 -19.18 7.37 -5.27
N LEU A 264 -19.07 7.39 -6.60
CA LEU A 264 -18.42 8.48 -7.33
C LEU A 264 -19.16 9.81 -7.16
N LEU A 265 -20.49 9.81 -7.14
CA LEU A 265 -21.28 11.01 -6.85
C LEU A 265 -20.99 11.52 -5.44
N GLU A 266 -20.96 10.64 -4.45
CA GLU A 266 -20.60 11.00 -3.07
C GLU A 266 -19.18 11.58 -2.99
N VAL A 267 -18.18 10.92 -3.58
CA VAL A 267 -16.79 11.41 -3.60
C VAL A 267 -16.69 12.75 -4.35
N SER A 268 -17.45 12.94 -5.43
CA SER A 268 -17.46 14.20 -6.20
C SER A 268 -18.01 15.40 -5.41
N LEU A 269 -18.84 15.14 -4.40
CA LEU A 269 -19.44 16.17 -3.56
C LEU A 269 -18.68 16.37 -2.24
N LEU A 270 -18.22 15.28 -1.63
CA LEU A 270 -17.75 15.25 -0.24
C LEU A 270 -16.28 14.86 -0.07
N GLY A 271 -15.61 14.48 -1.16
CA GLY A 271 -14.20 14.10 -1.15
C GLY A 271 -13.25 15.29 -1.12
N SER A 272 -11.94 15.03 -1.12
CA SER A 272 -10.93 16.07 -1.25
C SER A 272 -10.98 16.76 -2.64
N PRO A 273 -10.44 17.97 -2.81
CA PRO A 273 -10.44 18.65 -4.12
C PRO A 273 -9.79 17.83 -5.25
N LEU A 274 -8.86 16.94 -4.92
CA LEU A 274 -8.23 16.04 -5.89
C LEU A 274 -9.13 14.83 -6.20
N ALA A 275 -9.71 14.19 -5.17
CA ALA A 275 -10.65 13.09 -5.33
C ALA A 275 -11.91 13.54 -6.10
N GLN A 276 -12.44 14.73 -5.81
CA GLN A 276 -13.60 15.30 -6.48
C GLN A 276 -13.38 15.44 -7.99
N ARG A 277 -12.24 16.03 -8.41
CA ARG A 277 -11.89 16.22 -9.82
C ARG A 277 -11.75 14.89 -10.55
N ARG A 278 -11.12 13.89 -9.92
CA ARG A 278 -10.98 12.54 -10.47
C ARG A 278 -12.34 11.85 -10.60
N ALA A 279 -13.16 11.89 -9.55
CA ALA A 279 -14.49 11.28 -9.53
C ALA A 279 -15.42 11.89 -10.59
N ALA A 280 -15.43 13.21 -10.72
CA ALA A 280 -16.18 13.91 -11.76
C ALA A 280 -15.76 13.48 -13.16
N LYS A 281 -14.45 13.29 -13.40
CA LYS A 281 -13.95 12.80 -14.68
C LYS A 281 -14.40 11.38 -14.98
N VAL A 282 -14.36 10.48 -13.99
CA VAL A 282 -14.83 9.10 -14.15
C VAL A 282 -16.34 9.07 -14.46
N LEU A 283 -17.15 9.88 -13.77
CA LEU A 283 -18.60 9.97 -14.02
C LEU A 283 -18.94 10.35 -15.47
N GLN A 284 -18.13 11.22 -16.12
CA GLN A 284 -18.31 11.57 -17.53
C GLN A 284 -18.24 10.32 -18.43
N TRP A 285 -17.28 9.42 -18.18
CA TRP A 285 -17.14 8.17 -18.95
C TRP A 285 -18.33 7.23 -18.77
N PHE A 286 -18.87 7.13 -17.56
CA PHE A 286 -20.07 6.33 -17.30
C PHE A 286 -21.32 6.90 -18.01
N LYS A 287 -21.41 8.24 -18.10
CA LYS A 287 -22.49 8.94 -18.82
C LYS A 287 -22.40 8.74 -20.33
N GLU A 288 -21.22 8.94 -20.92
CA GLU A 288 -20.98 8.74 -22.36
C GLU A 288 -21.29 7.30 -22.81
N GLU A 289 -20.97 6.31 -21.97
CA GLU A 289 -21.30 4.91 -22.23
C GLU A 289 -22.81 4.61 -22.12
N GLY A 290 -23.54 5.32 -21.26
CA GLY A 290 -25.00 5.25 -21.21
C GLY A 290 -25.66 5.88 -22.44
N GLN A 291 -25.15 7.04 -22.87
CA GLN A 291 -25.67 7.77 -24.03
C GLN A 291 -25.37 7.07 -25.37
N SER A 292 -24.20 6.45 -25.51
CA SER A 292 -23.88 5.67 -26.72
C SER A 292 -24.79 4.45 -26.88
N ARG A 293 -25.21 3.80 -25.78
CA ARG A 293 -26.21 2.73 -25.82
C ARG A 293 -27.58 3.23 -26.27
N ILE A 294 -28.05 4.33 -25.71
CA ILE A 294 -29.34 4.93 -26.10
C ILE A 294 -29.31 5.31 -27.58
N ARG A 295 -28.22 5.96 -28.04
CA ARG A 295 -28.07 6.37 -29.44
C ARG A 295 -27.95 5.19 -30.42
N ALA A 296 -27.32 4.08 -30.03
CA ALA A 296 -27.23 2.87 -30.84
C ALA A 296 -28.58 2.15 -31.01
N HIS A 297 -29.54 2.38 -30.12
CA HIS A 297 -30.92 1.87 -30.22
C HIS A 297 -31.91 2.92 -30.75
N SER A 298 -31.46 4.12 -31.13
CA SER A 298 -32.30 5.21 -31.68
C SER A 298 -31.97 5.54 -33.14
N GLY A 299 -31.58 4.55 -33.94
CA GLY A 299 -31.51 4.70 -35.39
C GLY A 299 -32.91 4.69 -36.02
N PRO A 300 -33.25 5.60 -36.95
CA PRO A 300 -34.53 5.54 -37.65
C PRO A 300 -34.52 4.35 -38.62
N ARG A 301 -35.30 3.32 -38.33
CA ARG A 301 -35.76 2.38 -39.36
C ARG A 301 -36.84 3.12 -40.17
N MET A 302 -36.46 3.73 -41.28
CA MET A 302 -37.39 3.99 -42.37
C MET A 302 -37.67 2.64 -43.05
N GLU A 303 -38.71 1.95 -42.60
CA GLU A 303 -39.50 1.11 -43.48
C GLU A 303 -40.96 1.48 -43.22
N GLY A 304 -41.61 1.95 -44.27
CA GLY A 304 -42.97 2.45 -44.22
C GLY A 304 -43.93 1.35 -43.80
N ALA A 305 -44.64 1.58 -42.70
CA ALA A 305 -45.90 0.95 -42.41
C ALA A 305 -46.79 1.97 -41.69
N SER A 306 -47.89 2.29 -42.35
CA SER A 306 -48.95 3.16 -41.87
C SER A 306 -49.68 2.56 -40.65
N CYS A 307 -50.28 3.47 -39.87
CA CYS A 307 -51.39 3.26 -38.91
C CYS A 307 -51.05 2.59 -37.57
N HIS A 308 -50.99 3.37 -36.49
CA HIS A 308 -52.16 3.60 -35.60
C HIS A 308 -51.75 4.50 -34.43
N ASP A 309 -52.47 5.60 -34.30
CA ASP A 309 -52.51 6.45 -33.12
C ASP A 309 -53.24 5.71 -31.99
N GLY A 310 -52.61 5.59 -30.82
CA GLY A 310 -53.21 4.91 -29.66
C GLY A 310 -52.24 4.54 -28.54
N GLY A 311 -52.09 5.45 -27.56
CA GLY A 311 -51.82 5.08 -26.16
C GLY A 311 -50.36 4.87 -25.73
N GLY A 312 -49.55 5.93 -25.65
CA GLY A 312 -48.18 5.86 -25.08
C GLY A 312 -47.89 6.84 -23.93
N GLY A 313 -48.89 7.59 -23.45
CA GLY A 313 -48.69 8.65 -22.45
C GLY A 313 -48.44 8.16 -21.02
N GLN A 314 -48.91 6.96 -20.69
CA GLN A 314 -48.86 6.43 -19.32
C GLN A 314 -47.49 5.84 -18.99
N ASP A 315 -46.93 4.99 -19.87
CA ASP A 315 -45.64 4.33 -19.65
C ASP A 315 -44.45 5.32 -19.58
N ALA A 316 -44.51 6.39 -20.37
CA ALA A 316 -43.50 7.46 -20.35
C ALA A 316 -43.58 8.30 -19.06
N LYS A 317 -44.77 8.39 -18.45
CA LYS A 317 -45.01 9.11 -17.20
C LYS A 317 -44.58 8.26 -16.01
N ASP A 318 -44.91 6.97 -16.01
CA ASP A 318 -44.49 6.02 -14.98
C ASP A 318 -42.96 5.86 -14.95
N CYS A 319 -42.31 5.91 -16.12
CA CYS A 319 -40.85 5.90 -16.21
C CYS A 319 -40.21 7.21 -15.66
N ARG A 320 -40.88 8.36 -15.73
CA ARG A 320 -40.41 9.61 -15.09
C ARG A 320 -40.60 9.57 -13.59
N ASP A 321 -41.76 9.11 -13.13
CA ASP A 321 -42.10 9.04 -11.71
C ASP A 321 -41.18 8.07 -10.95
N THR A 322 -40.81 6.97 -11.59
CA THR A 322 -39.82 6.03 -11.06
C THR A 322 -38.42 6.63 -10.97
N VAL A 323 -37.97 7.37 -12.00
CA VAL A 323 -36.67 8.08 -11.98
C VAL A 323 -36.66 9.14 -10.87
N ASP A 324 -37.73 9.93 -10.73
CA ASP A 324 -37.85 10.95 -9.67
C ASP A 324 -37.80 10.34 -8.27
N LYS A 325 -38.42 9.17 -8.08
CA LYS A 325 -38.38 8.44 -6.81
C LYS A 325 -36.96 7.96 -6.48
N ILE A 326 -36.21 7.48 -7.47
CA ILE A 326 -34.80 7.07 -7.30
C ILE A 326 -33.92 8.28 -6.97
N VAL A 327 -34.11 9.41 -7.66
CA VAL A 327 -33.37 10.66 -7.41
C VAL A 327 -33.62 11.15 -5.98
N LYS A 328 -34.89 11.20 -5.54
CA LYS A 328 -35.25 11.58 -4.16
C LYS A 328 -34.62 10.66 -3.13
N GLN A 329 -34.67 9.35 -3.33
CA GLN A 329 -34.03 8.38 -2.42
C GLN A 329 -32.51 8.58 -2.35
N SER A 330 -31.86 8.90 -3.47
CA SER A 330 -30.43 9.13 -3.52
C SER A 330 -30.03 10.43 -2.80
N LEU A 331 -30.81 11.51 -2.97
CA LEU A 331 -30.66 12.77 -2.22
C LEU A 331 -30.82 12.56 -0.72
N ASP A 332 -31.84 11.79 -0.31
CA ASP A 332 -32.14 11.56 1.10
C ASP A 332 -31.05 10.72 1.80
N ARG A 333 -30.50 9.72 1.11
CA ARG A 333 -29.33 8.96 1.59
C ARG A 333 -28.10 9.84 1.70
N ASN A 334 -27.85 10.71 0.71
CA ASN A 334 -26.71 11.63 0.72
C ASN A 334 -26.82 12.62 1.89
N MET A 335 -28.00 13.21 2.10
CA MET A 335 -28.26 14.12 3.22
C MET A 335 -28.09 13.43 4.59
N LYS A 336 -28.52 12.17 4.73
CA LYS A 336 -28.27 11.37 5.94
C LYS A 336 -26.79 11.10 6.18
N SER A 337 -25.99 10.87 5.13
CA SER A 337 -24.52 10.72 5.23
C SER A 337 -23.86 12.02 5.68
N ILE A 338 -24.26 13.16 5.09
CA ILE A 338 -23.78 14.50 5.48
C ILE A 338 -24.09 14.80 6.94
N LEU A 339 -25.33 14.54 7.39
CA LEU A 339 -25.74 14.78 8.77
C LEU A 339 -24.94 13.93 9.77
N ARG A 340 -24.69 12.65 9.46
CA ARG A 340 -23.82 11.78 10.28
C ARG A 340 -22.40 12.33 10.41
N ARG A 341 -21.83 12.88 9.32
CA ARG A 341 -20.52 13.54 9.34
C ARG A 341 -20.53 14.82 10.17
N ALA A 342 -21.55 15.64 10.04
CA ALA A 342 -21.69 16.85 10.85
C ALA A 342 -21.74 16.49 12.34
N THR A 343 -22.57 15.53 12.73
CA THR A 343 -22.68 15.10 14.14
C THR A 343 -21.44 14.39 14.67
N ALA A 344 -20.69 13.68 13.82
CA ALA A 344 -19.43 13.05 14.23
C ALA A 344 -18.26 14.05 14.34
N SER A 345 -18.35 15.20 13.65
CA SER A 345 -17.34 16.27 13.71
C SER A 345 -17.54 17.26 14.86
N VAL A 346 -18.65 17.17 15.61
CA VAL A 346 -18.84 17.97 16.83
C VAL A 346 -18.19 17.26 18.01
N ASP A 347 -16.87 17.44 18.15
CA ASP A 347 -16.20 17.31 19.44
C ASP A 347 -16.74 18.42 20.37
N LEU A 348 -17.55 18.01 21.36
CA LEU A 348 -18.27 18.85 22.31
C LEU A 348 -17.37 19.60 23.32
N THR A 349 -16.08 19.76 23.07
CA THR A 349 -15.14 20.38 24.01
C THR A 349 -15.05 21.91 23.89
N ASN A 350 -15.45 22.52 22.77
CA ASN A 350 -15.20 23.96 22.53
C ASN A 350 -16.44 24.87 22.48
N VAL A 351 -17.65 24.35 22.69
CA VAL A 351 -18.88 25.18 22.61
C VAL A 351 -19.10 26.07 23.85
N LYS A 352 -18.40 25.82 24.97
CA LYS A 352 -18.54 26.65 26.20
C LYS A 352 -17.87 28.03 26.13
N LEU A 353 -17.02 28.32 25.14
CA LEU A 353 -16.32 29.60 25.05
C LEU A 353 -17.02 30.65 24.16
N LEU A 354 -18.03 30.26 23.37
CA LEU A 354 -18.71 31.19 22.45
C LEU A 354 -19.99 31.82 23.02
N VAL A 355 -20.42 31.43 24.23
CA VAL A 355 -21.64 31.96 24.87
C VAL A 355 -21.32 33.05 25.93
N ALA A 356 -20.05 33.30 26.25
CA ALA A 356 -19.67 34.26 27.29
C ALA A 356 -19.29 35.67 26.79
N SER A 357 -19.32 35.94 25.48
CA SER A 357 -18.86 37.22 24.91
C SER A 357 -19.89 37.86 23.96
N SER A 358 -21.07 38.15 24.48
CA SER A 358 -21.92 39.20 23.91
C SER A 358 -22.67 39.92 25.03
N SER A 359 -21.96 40.82 25.72
CA SER A 359 -22.59 41.80 26.60
C SER A 359 -22.79 43.08 25.79
N SER A 360 -24.06 43.39 25.56
CA SER A 360 -24.55 44.58 24.87
C SER A 360 -24.13 45.85 25.62
N LYS A 361 -23.46 46.77 24.91
CA LYS A 361 -23.40 48.18 25.32
C LYS A 361 -24.10 49.00 24.25
N SER A 362 -25.33 49.39 24.58
CA SER A 362 -26.08 50.49 24.03
C SER A 362 -25.34 51.81 24.22
N LEU A 363 -25.38 52.70 23.23
CA LEU A 363 -25.18 54.14 23.43
C LEU A 363 -26.40 54.91 22.88
N PRO A 364 -26.89 55.93 23.60
CA PRO A 364 -28.03 56.74 23.20
C PRO A 364 -27.59 57.95 22.36
N CYS A 365 -28.57 58.48 21.60
CA CYS A 365 -28.67 59.73 20.83
C CYS A 365 -27.39 60.49 20.45
#